data_AF-A0A4Q2XFU2-F1
#
_entry.id   AF-A0A4Q2XFU2-F1
#
_cell.length_a   1.000
_cell.length_b   1.000
_cell.length_c   1.000
_cell.angle_alpha   90.00
_cell.angle_beta   90.00
_cell.angle_gamma   90.00
#
_symmetry.space_group_name_H-M   'P 1'
#
loop_
_entity.id
_entity.type
_entity.pdbx_description
1 polymer ?
#
loop_
_entity_poly.entity_id
_entity_poly.type
_entity_poly.pdbx_seq_one_letter_code
_entity_poly.pdbx_strand_id
1 'polypeptide(L)'
;MWLLLPLVTVALMLGLLWYSGEKDAEALAARGAREAVERKFSPLDPGSWTQAGGTGRWFGEGVESVMTWKHNPWRRERVHVGKRLRELRDSTDPADQAEYRRLKKLGSEWQERLLERYPELALPKDKEVPEEKNAFLKLMALFKEIDGTRGGSSPLPLDELRGQGHLLDTRAAQDIVTKNRQMIDQLREIGLMTGHSSNGYDPGHQRPNPYNLLGGAELLLLDARLAAAQGDTAHALETIRATRGLADHLTGVATAGTLEGCLVGAMQQQIRMYLMESILPSLPADGIDLAEWEAAAGLGVARPPDYAGMQRGDWNAM
;
A
#
# COMPACT_ATOMS: atom_id res chain seq x y z
N MET A 1 -1.93 -41.16 43.14
CA MET A 1 -1.20 -39.87 43.21
C MET A 1 -1.12 -39.15 41.85
N TRP A 2 -1.00 -39.86 40.72
CA TRP A 2 -0.91 -39.25 39.37
C TRP A 2 -2.22 -38.68 38.78
N LEU A 3 -3.39 -39.03 39.34
CA LEU A 3 -4.69 -38.46 38.92
C LEU A 3 -5.06 -37.15 39.63
N LEU A 4 -4.37 -36.79 40.72
CA LEU A 4 -4.66 -35.57 41.49
C LEU A 4 -4.02 -34.33 40.87
N LEU A 5 -2.88 -34.48 40.18
CA LEU A 5 -2.17 -33.37 39.55
C LEU A 5 -3.02 -32.61 38.52
N PRO A 6 -3.68 -33.26 37.53
CA PRO A 6 -4.45 -32.54 36.52
C PRO A 6 -5.69 -31.85 37.11
N LEU A 7 -6.32 -32.42 38.14
CA LEU A 7 -7.47 -31.82 38.82
C LEU A 7 -7.09 -30.54 39.58
N VAL A 8 -5.92 -30.54 40.23
CA VAL A 8 -5.40 -29.35 40.92
C VAL A 8 -5.05 -28.26 39.91
N THR A 9 -4.49 -28.60 38.74
CA THR A 9 -4.18 -27.63 37.69
C THR A 9 -5.45 -27.00 37.11
N VAL A 10 -6.49 -27.80 36.85
CA VAL A 10 -7.79 -27.30 36.36
C VAL A 10 -8.46 -26.42 37.42
N ALA A 11 -8.44 -26.81 38.70
CA ALA A 11 -8.99 -26.00 39.78
C ALA A 11 -8.23 -24.67 39.95
N LEU A 12 -6.90 -24.67 39.82
CA LEU A 12 -6.09 -23.45 39.83
C LEU A 12 -6.38 -22.55 38.63
N MET A 13 -6.52 -23.10 37.42
CA MET A 13 -6.87 -22.32 36.24
C MET A 13 -8.28 -21.72 36.35
N LEU A 14 -9.27 -22.48 36.84
CA LEU A 14 -10.62 -21.98 37.06
C LEU A 14 -10.67 -20.92 38.17
N GLY A 15 -9.90 -21.10 39.25
CA GLY A 15 -9.76 -20.10 40.31
C GLY A 15 -9.07 -18.82 39.83
N LEU A 16 -8.03 -18.94 38.98
CA LEU A 16 -7.37 -17.79 38.35
C LEU A 16 -8.29 -17.07 37.37
N LEU A 17 -9.07 -17.81 36.56
CA LEU A 17 -10.06 -17.26 35.64
C LEU A 17 -11.20 -16.54 36.37
N TRP A 18 -11.68 -17.09 37.48
CA TRP A 18 -12.65 -16.42 38.34
C TRP A 18 -12.05 -15.15 38.93
N TYR A 19 -10.87 -15.24 39.55
CA TYR A 19 -10.23 -14.09 40.19
C TYR A 19 -9.86 -12.98 39.19
N SER A 20 -9.46 -13.33 37.96
CA SER A 20 -9.26 -12.35 36.89
C SER A 20 -10.58 -11.75 36.41
N GLY A 21 -11.64 -12.56 36.30
CA GLY A 21 -12.97 -12.12 35.90
C GLY A 21 -13.63 -11.17 36.90
N GLU A 22 -13.39 -11.35 38.20
CA GLU A 22 -13.90 -10.47 39.26
C GLU A 22 -13.24 -9.08 39.22
N LYS A 23 -11.91 -9.04 38.98
CA LYS A 23 -11.18 -7.77 38.80
C LYS A 23 -11.54 -7.07 37.50
N ASP A 24 -11.77 -7.80 36.42
CA ASP A 24 -12.25 -7.23 35.17
C ASP A 24 -13.69 -6.74 35.29
N ALA A 25 -14.55 -7.41 36.06
CA ALA A 25 -15.91 -6.96 36.33
C ALA A 25 -15.96 -5.69 37.20
N GLU A 26 -15.11 -5.57 38.23
CA GLU A 26 -14.96 -4.32 38.99
C GLU A 26 -14.37 -3.19 38.14
N ALA A 27 -13.38 -3.49 37.28
CA ALA A 27 -12.80 -2.53 36.35
C ALA A 27 -13.81 -2.08 35.28
N LEU A 28 -14.67 -2.98 34.80
CA LEU A 28 -15.78 -2.68 33.88
C LEU A 28 -16.90 -1.88 34.56
N ALA A 29 -17.22 -2.19 35.83
CA ALA A 29 -18.22 -1.45 36.60
C ALA A 29 -17.76 -0.03 36.98
N ALA A 30 -16.44 0.18 37.13
CA ALA A 30 -15.84 1.49 37.40
C ALA A 30 -15.51 2.31 36.13
N ARG A 31 -15.54 1.70 34.94
CA ARG A 31 -15.36 2.39 33.65
C ARG A 31 -16.59 3.26 33.36
N GLY A 32 -16.41 4.58 33.43
CA GLY A 32 -17.45 5.58 33.18
C GLY A 32 -17.96 6.34 34.41
N ALA A 33 -17.60 5.91 35.63
CA ALA A 33 -18.03 6.56 36.88
C ALA A 33 -17.15 7.76 37.30
N ARG A 34 -16.04 8.01 36.59
CA ARG A 34 -15.18 9.19 36.82
C ARG A 34 -15.53 10.26 35.81
N GLU A 35 -15.80 11.48 36.30
CA GLU A 35 -15.95 12.66 35.45
C GLU A 35 -14.79 12.75 34.46
N ALA A 36 -15.13 13.01 33.20
CA ALA A 36 -14.14 13.19 32.15
C ALA A 36 -13.27 14.40 32.52
N VAL A 37 -12.04 14.14 32.97
CA VAL A 37 -11.03 15.19 33.19
C VAL A 37 -10.95 16.01 31.93
N GLU A 38 -11.14 17.33 32.02
CA GLU A 38 -11.07 18.22 30.87
C GLU A 38 -9.64 18.20 30.30
N ARG A 39 -9.46 17.56 29.14
CA ARG A 39 -8.15 17.25 28.59
C ARG A 39 -7.68 18.39 27.69
N LYS A 40 -6.56 19.01 28.05
CA LYS A 40 -5.83 19.99 27.24
C LYS A 40 -4.93 19.28 26.21
N PHE A 41 -5.48 18.44 25.34
CA PHE A 41 -4.80 18.05 24.10
C PHE A 41 -5.58 18.65 22.95
N SER A 42 -4.88 19.44 22.15
CA SER A 42 -5.38 20.02 20.91
C SER A 42 -4.46 19.61 19.77
N PRO A 43 -4.99 19.03 18.67
CA PRO A 43 -4.23 18.83 17.44
C PRO A 43 -3.69 20.13 16.84
N LEU A 44 -4.20 21.28 17.28
CA LEU A 44 -3.88 22.62 16.80
C LEU A 44 -2.89 23.37 17.71
N ASP A 45 -2.56 22.85 18.90
CA ASP A 45 -1.63 23.47 19.85
C ASP A 45 -0.53 22.49 20.27
N PRO A 46 0.71 22.64 19.77
CA PRO A 46 1.85 21.78 20.12
C PRO A 46 2.21 21.80 21.61
N GLY A 47 1.91 22.89 22.34
CA GLY A 47 2.16 23.00 23.79
C GLY A 47 1.31 22.04 24.62
N SER A 48 0.22 21.55 24.03
CA SER A 48 -0.72 20.60 24.62
C SER A 48 -0.22 19.14 24.55
N TRP A 49 0.80 18.85 23.73
CA TRP A 49 1.29 17.49 23.48
C TRP A 49 2.28 17.01 24.55
N THR A 50 2.97 17.93 25.21
CA THR A 50 3.87 17.63 26.34
C THR A 50 3.10 17.27 27.61
N GLN A 51 1.88 17.80 27.78
CA GLN A 51 0.95 17.41 28.85
C GLN A 51 0.27 16.07 28.58
N ALA A 52 0.27 15.60 27.33
CA ALA A 52 -0.18 14.27 26.94
C ALA A 52 0.87 13.17 27.15
N GLY A 53 1.82 13.38 28.07
CA GLY A 53 2.81 12.40 28.50
C GLY A 53 2.14 11.10 28.98
N GLY A 54 1.96 10.17 28.05
CA GLY A 54 1.43 8.84 28.31
C GLY A 54 0.35 8.41 27.32
N THR A 55 0.70 8.20 26.05
CA THR A 55 -0.13 7.40 25.12
C THR A 55 -0.45 6.01 25.69
N GLY A 56 0.40 5.45 26.55
CA GLY A 56 0.09 4.23 27.32
C GLY A 56 -1.07 4.39 28.32
N ARG A 57 -1.33 5.60 28.83
CA ARG A 57 -2.50 5.90 29.67
C ARG A 57 -3.79 5.98 28.84
N TRP A 58 -3.70 6.41 27.58
CA TRP A 58 -4.85 6.52 26.67
C TRP A 58 -5.46 5.16 26.35
N PHE A 59 -4.63 4.11 26.18
CA PHE A 59 -5.13 2.74 25.96
C PHE A 59 -5.53 2.02 27.25
N GLY A 60 -4.92 2.36 28.40
CA GLY A 60 -5.26 1.77 29.70
C GLY A 60 -6.65 2.15 30.22
N GLU A 61 -7.18 3.31 29.83
CA GLU A 61 -8.50 3.82 30.25
C GLU A 61 -9.67 3.31 29.38
N GLY A 62 -9.39 2.52 28.33
CA GLY A 62 -10.37 1.90 27.45
C GLY A 62 -10.70 2.73 26.20
N VAL A 63 -11.06 2.03 25.12
CA VAL A 63 -11.37 2.61 23.80
C VAL A 63 -12.50 3.65 23.86
N GLU A 64 -13.44 3.50 24.80
CA GLU A 64 -14.56 4.42 25.03
C GLU A 64 -14.10 5.84 25.43
N SER A 65 -12.97 5.96 26.14
CA SER A 65 -12.37 7.25 26.50
C SER A 65 -11.88 7.99 25.26
N VAL A 66 -11.29 7.26 24.31
CA VAL A 66 -10.88 7.81 23.01
C VAL A 66 -12.12 8.17 22.17
N MET A 67 -13.20 7.38 22.27
CA MET A 67 -14.41 7.58 21.48
C MET A 67 -15.26 8.79 21.91
N THR A 68 -15.24 9.12 23.20
CA THR A 68 -15.97 10.24 23.81
C THR A 68 -15.20 11.57 23.74
N TRP A 69 -13.91 11.52 23.40
CA TRP A 69 -13.07 12.69 23.28
C TRP A 69 -13.54 13.66 22.18
N LYS A 70 -13.50 14.96 22.47
CA LYS A 70 -13.94 16.03 21.55
C LYS A 70 -13.18 16.02 20.22
N HIS A 71 -11.88 15.71 20.24
CA HIS A 71 -11.03 15.59 19.06
C HIS A 71 -10.75 14.13 18.69
N ASN A 72 -11.66 13.22 19.05
CA ASN A 72 -11.60 11.83 18.62
C ASN A 72 -11.36 11.77 17.09
N PRO A 73 -10.30 11.08 16.62
CA PRO A 73 -9.99 10.98 15.19
C PRO A 73 -11.10 10.30 14.36
N TRP A 74 -12.02 9.59 15.01
CA TRP A 74 -13.22 8.98 14.41
C TRP A 74 -14.49 9.85 14.51
N ARG A 75 -14.52 10.90 15.35
CA ARG A 75 -15.59 11.91 15.29
C ARG A 75 -15.27 12.86 14.14
N ARG A 76 -16.27 13.08 13.28
CA ARG A 76 -16.19 13.80 11.99
C ARG A 76 -15.82 15.30 12.07
N GLU A 77 -14.98 15.75 13.00
CA GLU A 77 -14.19 16.95 12.72
C GLU A 77 -13.16 16.52 11.68
N ARG A 78 -13.14 17.18 10.50
CA ARG A 78 -12.17 16.90 9.43
C ARG A 78 -10.76 17.37 9.81
N VAL A 79 -10.28 16.97 10.98
CA VAL A 79 -8.88 17.10 11.36
C VAL A 79 -8.16 15.95 10.68
N HIS A 80 -7.75 16.16 9.44
CA HIS A 80 -6.90 15.20 8.75
C HIS A 80 -5.57 15.11 9.53
N VAL A 81 -5.33 13.96 10.16
CA VAL A 81 -4.02 13.63 10.74
C VAL A 81 -2.96 13.87 9.67
N GLY A 82 -1.93 14.65 10.00
CA GLY A 82 -0.88 15.08 9.06
C GLY A 82 -1.19 16.35 8.24
N LYS A 83 -2.39 16.96 8.31
CA LYS A 83 -2.66 18.25 7.63
C LYS A 83 -1.77 19.36 8.14
N ARG A 84 -1.68 19.54 9.47
CA ARG A 84 -0.81 20.56 10.06
C ARG A 84 0.66 20.31 9.74
N LEU A 85 1.10 19.06 9.75
CA LEU A 85 2.48 18.72 9.38
C LEU A 85 2.78 19.06 7.91
N ARG A 86 1.83 18.85 7.00
CA ARG A 86 1.92 19.30 5.60
C ARG A 86 1.93 20.83 5.49
N GLU A 87 1.06 21.52 6.21
CA GLU A 87 1.04 23.00 6.25
C GLU A 87 2.39 23.55 6.73
N LEU A 88 2.99 22.96 7.77
CA LEU A 88 4.32 23.34 8.26
C LEU A 88 5.42 23.06 7.22
N ARG A 89 5.36 21.89 6.56
CA ARG A 89 6.30 21.51 5.49
C ARG A 89 6.24 22.45 4.29
N ASP A 90 5.04 22.87 3.91
CA ASP A 90 4.78 23.68 2.72
C ASP A 90 4.81 25.20 3.04
N SER A 91 4.95 25.58 4.32
CA SER A 91 5.03 26.97 4.77
C SER A 91 6.33 27.63 4.34
N THR A 92 6.27 28.90 3.96
CA THR A 92 7.46 29.71 3.65
C THR A 92 8.02 30.42 4.89
N ASP A 93 7.34 30.35 6.03
CA ASP A 93 7.79 30.94 7.29
C ASP A 93 8.95 30.11 7.90
N PRO A 94 10.12 30.74 8.18
CA PRO A 94 11.23 30.07 8.86
C PRO A 94 10.85 29.42 10.21
N ALA A 95 9.90 29.98 10.94
CA ALA A 95 9.45 29.44 12.23
C ALA A 95 8.68 28.12 12.04
N ASP A 96 7.76 28.06 11.08
CA ASP A 96 7.04 26.84 10.72
C ASP A 96 7.99 25.76 10.20
N GLN A 97 8.99 26.13 9.40
CA GLN A 97 10.02 25.21 8.91
C GLN A 97 10.94 24.69 10.02
N ALA A 98 11.21 25.49 11.05
CA ALA A 98 11.94 25.06 12.22
C ALA A 98 11.11 24.06 13.04
N GLU A 99 9.81 24.33 13.21
CA GLU A 99 8.89 23.42 13.90
C GLU A 99 8.71 22.11 13.13
N TYR A 100 8.57 22.16 11.79
CA TYR A 100 8.56 20.96 10.95
C TYR A 100 9.81 20.09 11.16
N ARG A 101 11.00 20.69 11.13
CA ARG A 101 12.27 19.99 11.36
C ARG A 101 12.35 19.41 12.77
N ARG A 102 11.89 20.14 13.79
CA ARG A 102 11.81 19.66 15.18
C ARG A 102 10.91 18.44 15.31
N LEU A 103 9.70 18.50 14.74
CA LEU A 103 8.73 17.41 14.77
C LEU A 103 9.23 16.19 14.00
N LYS A 104 9.85 16.38 12.82
CA LYS A 104 10.47 15.29 12.05
C LYS A 104 11.56 14.58 12.84
N LYS A 105 12.43 15.34 13.52
CA LYS A 105 13.47 14.78 14.39
C LYS A 105 12.86 14.00 15.56
N LEU A 106 11.88 14.57 16.25
CA LEU A 106 11.20 13.89 17.36
C LEU A 106 10.53 12.59 16.91
N GLY A 107 9.88 12.61 15.73
CA GLY A 107 9.27 11.42 15.13
C GLY A 107 10.31 10.33 14.85
N SER A 108 11.47 10.71 14.29
CA SER A 108 12.57 9.79 14.00
C SER A 108 13.13 9.15 15.29
N GLU A 109 13.38 9.95 16.33
CA GLU A 109 13.85 9.46 17.63
C GLU A 109 12.84 8.51 18.30
N TRP A 110 11.54 8.79 18.15
CA TRP A 110 10.47 7.90 18.64
C TRP A 110 10.42 6.59 17.85
N GLN A 111 10.55 6.65 16.53
CA GLN A 111 10.58 5.49 15.65
C GLN A 111 11.78 4.60 15.98
N GLU A 112 12.98 5.17 16.14
CA GLU A 112 14.20 4.45 16.53
C GLU A 112 14.00 3.68 17.85
N ARG A 113 13.50 4.34 18.90
CA ARG A 113 13.22 3.69 20.19
C ARG A 113 12.17 2.58 20.08
N LEU A 114 11.17 2.76 19.22
CA LEU A 114 10.15 1.73 18.99
C LEU A 114 10.74 0.53 18.25
N LEU A 115 11.59 0.74 17.25
CA LEU A 115 12.27 -0.34 16.53
C LEU A 115 13.30 -1.07 17.39
N GLU A 116 13.98 -0.37 18.30
CA GLU A 116 14.85 -1.00 19.31
C GLU A 116 14.05 -1.92 20.25
N ARG A 117 12.84 -1.50 20.63
CA ARG A 117 11.97 -2.27 21.53
C ARG A 117 11.22 -3.40 20.83
N TYR A 118 10.85 -3.19 19.56
CA TYR A 118 10.03 -4.08 18.73
C TYR A 118 10.71 -4.28 17.37
N PRO A 119 11.83 -5.02 17.31
CA PRO A 119 12.61 -5.20 16.08
C PRO A 119 11.81 -5.91 14.97
N GLU A 120 10.75 -6.64 15.31
CA GLU A 120 9.83 -7.25 14.35
C GLU A 120 9.05 -6.24 13.49
N LEU A 121 8.97 -4.97 13.91
CA LEU A 121 8.36 -3.88 13.13
C LEU A 121 9.31 -3.30 12.08
N ALA A 122 10.61 -3.62 12.15
CA ALA A 122 11.57 -3.17 11.16
C ALA A 122 11.27 -3.79 9.80
N LEU A 123 11.58 -3.05 8.73
CA LEU A 123 11.54 -3.61 7.39
C LEU A 123 12.54 -4.76 7.27
N PRO A 124 12.18 -5.85 6.59
CA PRO A 124 13.16 -6.87 6.24
C PRO A 124 14.26 -6.24 5.39
N LYS A 125 15.49 -6.74 5.53
CA LYS A 125 16.59 -6.31 4.67
C LYS A 125 16.23 -6.64 3.22
N ASP A 126 16.24 -5.61 2.37
CA ASP A 126 16.04 -5.79 0.94
C ASP A 126 17.14 -6.66 0.31
N LYS A 127 16.76 -7.34 -0.78
CA LYS A 127 17.71 -8.08 -1.59
C LYS A 127 18.65 -7.10 -2.29
N GLU A 128 19.92 -7.47 -2.42
CA GLU A 128 20.86 -6.72 -3.24
C GLU A 128 20.63 -7.09 -4.71
N VAL A 129 20.18 -6.12 -5.49
CA VAL A 129 19.96 -6.24 -6.94
C VAL A 129 20.73 -5.11 -7.61
N PRO A 130 21.64 -5.39 -8.56
CA PRO A 130 22.31 -4.35 -9.33
C PRO A 130 21.31 -3.40 -9.99
N GLU A 131 21.61 -2.11 -10.04
CA GLU A 131 20.69 -1.08 -10.52
C GLU A 131 20.17 -1.37 -11.94
N GLU A 132 21.03 -1.90 -12.82
CA GLU A 132 20.68 -2.25 -14.20
C GLU A 132 19.69 -3.41 -14.28
N LYS A 133 19.63 -4.23 -13.23
CA LYS A 133 18.73 -5.39 -13.09
C LYS A 133 17.57 -5.13 -12.12
N ASN A 134 17.47 -3.93 -11.55
CA ASN A 134 16.46 -3.60 -10.57
C ASN A 134 15.24 -2.96 -11.24
N ALA A 135 14.23 -3.80 -11.50
CA ALA A 135 13.00 -3.40 -12.15
C ALA A 135 12.21 -2.36 -11.35
N PHE A 136 12.24 -2.42 -10.01
CA PHE A 136 11.57 -1.43 -9.16
C PHE A 136 12.16 -0.03 -9.36
N LEU A 137 13.49 0.10 -9.35
CA LEU A 137 14.14 1.40 -9.57
C LEU A 137 13.86 1.95 -10.98
N LYS A 138 13.93 1.09 -12.01
CA LYS A 138 13.58 1.48 -13.39
C LYS A 138 12.13 1.92 -13.52
N LEU A 139 11.21 1.22 -12.86
CA LEU A 139 9.79 1.59 -12.83
C LEU A 139 9.56 2.94 -12.15
N MET A 140 10.20 3.17 -11.00
CA MET A 140 10.10 4.45 -10.30
C MET A 140 10.73 5.60 -11.10
N ALA A 141 11.84 5.36 -11.79
CA ALA A 141 12.45 6.33 -12.69
C ALA A 141 11.50 6.68 -13.85
N LEU A 142 10.90 5.68 -14.49
CA LEU A 142 9.91 5.88 -15.54
C LEU A 142 8.71 6.69 -15.06
N PHE A 143 8.15 6.36 -13.88
CA PHE A 143 7.05 7.13 -13.30
C PHE A 143 7.44 8.57 -12.99
N LYS A 144 8.68 8.82 -12.58
CA LYS A 144 9.20 10.18 -12.34
C LYS A 144 9.30 10.98 -13.63
N GLU A 145 9.81 10.38 -14.71
CA GLU A 145 9.86 11.00 -16.05
C GLU A 145 8.45 11.36 -16.54
N ILE A 146 7.53 10.43 -16.33
CA ILE A 146 6.10 10.58 -16.61
C ILE A 146 5.53 11.80 -15.86
N ASP A 147 5.76 11.92 -14.56
CA ASP A 147 5.26 13.06 -13.78
C ASP A 147 5.90 14.40 -14.17
N GLY A 148 7.20 14.38 -14.52
CA GLY A 148 7.97 15.57 -14.87
C GLY A 148 7.59 16.20 -16.22
N THR A 149 7.01 15.43 -17.14
CA THR A 149 6.72 15.90 -18.50
C THR A 149 5.47 16.79 -18.62
N ARG A 150 4.54 16.81 -17.65
CA ARG A 150 3.25 17.53 -17.79
C ARG A 150 2.69 18.26 -16.56
N GLY A 151 3.50 18.63 -15.57
CA GLY A 151 3.06 19.57 -14.52
C GLY A 151 1.85 19.07 -13.69
N GLY A 152 1.75 17.76 -13.46
CA GLY A 152 0.80 17.17 -12.50
C GLY A 152 -0.33 16.33 -13.11
N SER A 153 -0.53 16.29 -14.43
CA SER A 153 -1.40 15.29 -15.08
C SER A 153 -0.55 14.15 -15.64
N SER A 154 -0.81 12.91 -15.21
CA SER A 154 -0.12 11.71 -15.71
C SER A 154 -0.13 11.66 -17.26
N PRO A 155 1.01 11.47 -17.95
CA PRO A 155 1.10 11.30 -19.40
C PRO A 155 0.61 9.94 -19.90
N LEU A 156 0.27 9.02 -18.99
CA LEU A 156 -0.48 7.85 -19.39
C LEU A 156 -1.88 8.30 -19.79
N PRO A 157 -2.47 7.73 -20.85
CA PRO A 157 -3.69 8.25 -21.47
C PRO A 157 -4.93 8.01 -20.59
N LEU A 158 -4.88 8.21 -19.27
CA LEU A 158 -6.01 8.01 -18.36
C LEU A 158 -7.27 8.73 -18.87
N ASP A 159 -7.14 9.90 -19.49
CA ASP A 159 -8.28 10.62 -20.07
C ASP A 159 -8.72 10.07 -21.45
N GLU A 160 -7.81 9.61 -22.32
CA GLU A 160 -8.16 8.95 -23.59
C GLU A 160 -8.72 7.51 -23.35
N LEU A 161 -8.31 6.87 -22.25
CA LEU A 161 -8.75 5.55 -21.77
C LEU A 161 -10.05 5.61 -20.95
N ARG A 162 -10.42 6.77 -20.38
CA ARG A 162 -11.67 6.97 -19.60
C ARG A 162 -12.93 7.06 -20.46
N GLY A 163 -12.80 7.21 -21.78
CA GLY A 163 -13.93 7.22 -22.69
C GLY A 163 -14.52 5.82 -22.84
N GLN A 164 -15.71 5.57 -22.26
CA GLN A 164 -16.39 4.26 -22.20
C GLN A 164 -16.60 3.54 -23.56
N GLY A 165 -16.34 4.18 -24.70
CA GLY A 165 -16.47 3.58 -26.04
C GLY A 165 -15.16 3.41 -26.84
N HIS A 166 -14.08 4.13 -26.51
CA HIS A 166 -12.87 4.12 -27.34
C HIS A 166 -12.05 2.84 -27.17
N LEU A 167 -12.10 2.22 -26.00
CA LEU A 167 -11.41 0.97 -25.76
C LEU A 167 -12.03 -0.16 -26.57
N LEU A 168 -13.35 -0.19 -26.81
CA LEU A 168 -13.98 -1.26 -27.60
C LEU A 168 -13.78 -1.10 -29.11
N ASP A 169 -13.50 0.12 -29.60
CA ASP A 169 -13.16 0.36 -31.00
C ASP A 169 -11.73 -0.12 -31.30
N THR A 170 -11.61 -1.09 -32.21
CA THR A 170 -10.32 -1.66 -32.62
C THR A 170 -9.42 -0.61 -33.26
N ARG A 171 -9.97 0.34 -34.02
CA ARG A 171 -9.16 1.36 -34.71
C ARG A 171 -8.60 2.38 -33.73
N ALA A 172 -9.44 2.88 -32.82
CA ALA A 172 -9.00 3.78 -31.76
C ALA A 172 -7.94 3.11 -30.86
N ALA A 173 -8.13 1.84 -30.50
CA ALA A 173 -7.13 1.07 -29.75
C ALA A 173 -5.79 0.96 -30.52
N GLN A 174 -5.83 0.68 -31.82
CA GLN A 174 -4.64 0.61 -32.67
C GLN A 174 -3.88 1.94 -32.71
N ASP A 175 -4.60 3.06 -32.82
CA ASP A 175 -3.99 4.40 -32.83
C ASP A 175 -3.34 4.73 -31.48
N ILE A 176 -3.99 4.39 -30.36
CA ILE A 176 -3.45 4.56 -29.00
C ILE A 176 -2.17 3.73 -28.81
N VAL A 177 -2.20 2.45 -29.17
CA VAL A 177 -1.03 1.56 -29.04
C VAL A 177 0.13 2.03 -29.92
N THR A 178 -0.16 2.46 -31.16
CA THR A 178 0.86 2.96 -32.08
C THR A 178 1.51 4.25 -31.56
N LYS A 179 0.70 5.20 -31.06
CA LYS A 179 1.17 6.46 -30.48
C LYS A 179 2.04 6.26 -29.24
N ASN A 180 1.80 5.19 -28.47
CA ASN A 180 2.49 4.90 -27.21
C ASN A 180 3.47 3.73 -27.31
N ARG A 181 3.87 3.31 -28.53
CA ARG A 181 4.69 2.10 -28.73
C ARG A 181 5.96 2.07 -27.89
N GLN A 182 6.71 3.17 -27.84
CA GLN A 182 7.92 3.26 -27.04
C GLN A 182 7.67 3.05 -25.54
N MET A 183 6.59 3.63 -25.00
CA MET A 183 6.21 3.47 -23.59
C MET A 183 5.79 2.02 -23.31
N ILE A 184 5.03 1.40 -24.21
CA ILE A 184 4.63 -0.01 -24.13
C ILE A 184 5.87 -0.91 -24.12
N ASP A 185 6.84 -0.65 -25.00
CA ASP A 185 8.07 -1.44 -25.05
C ASP A 185 8.91 -1.29 -23.78
N GLN A 186 9.02 -0.08 -23.23
CA GLN A 186 9.71 0.16 -21.95
C GLN A 186 9.00 -0.51 -20.76
N LEU A 187 7.68 -0.38 -20.66
CA LEU A 187 6.89 -1.02 -19.61
C LEU A 187 6.99 -2.55 -19.70
N ARG A 188 6.98 -3.09 -20.93
CA ARG A 188 7.13 -4.53 -21.16
C ARG A 188 8.53 -5.01 -20.78
N GLU A 189 9.58 -4.29 -21.19
CA GLU A 189 10.96 -4.60 -20.80
C GLU A 189 11.10 -4.65 -19.28
N ILE A 190 10.61 -3.62 -18.57
CA ILE A 190 10.65 -3.56 -17.10
C ILE A 190 9.84 -4.71 -16.49
N GLY A 191 8.62 -4.96 -16.97
CA GLY A 191 7.74 -6.01 -16.44
C GLY A 191 8.25 -7.43 -16.67
N LEU A 192 9.15 -7.66 -17.64
CA LEU A 192 9.76 -8.97 -17.88
C LEU A 192 11.05 -9.18 -17.08
N MET A 193 11.53 -8.17 -16.36
CA MET A 193 12.71 -8.31 -15.50
C MET A 193 12.41 -9.23 -14.32
N THR A 194 13.45 -9.88 -13.79
CA THR A 194 13.31 -10.84 -12.69
C THR A 194 13.72 -10.27 -11.33
N GLY A 195 14.57 -9.25 -11.31
CA GLY A 195 15.11 -8.62 -10.10
C GLY A 195 14.35 -7.36 -9.71
N HIS A 196 13.99 -7.23 -8.44
CA HIS A 196 13.41 -6.02 -7.87
C HIS A 196 13.86 -5.85 -6.41
N SER A 197 14.10 -4.60 -6.01
CA SER A 197 14.50 -4.23 -4.65
C SER A 197 14.25 -2.73 -4.43
N SER A 198 13.82 -2.34 -3.24
CA SER A 198 13.76 -0.92 -2.84
C SER A 198 15.12 -0.39 -2.35
N ASN A 199 16.16 -1.21 -2.30
CA ASN A 199 17.50 -0.75 -1.94
C ASN A 199 18.00 0.32 -2.93
N GLY A 200 18.50 1.43 -2.40
CA GLY A 200 18.92 2.60 -3.19
C GLY A 200 17.80 3.56 -3.59
N TYR A 201 16.53 3.26 -3.25
CA TYR A 201 15.42 4.18 -3.47
C TYR A 201 15.32 5.22 -2.33
N ASP A 202 15.41 6.51 -2.68
CA ASP A 202 15.17 7.62 -1.75
C ASP A 202 13.79 8.27 -2.04
N PRO A 203 12.76 8.02 -1.21
CA PRO A 203 11.43 8.61 -1.38
C PRO A 203 11.38 10.13 -1.10
N GLY A 204 12.44 10.71 -0.51
CA GLY A 204 12.49 12.13 -0.12
C GLY A 204 12.56 13.11 -1.29
N HIS A 205 12.99 12.67 -2.47
CA HIS A 205 13.30 13.53 -3.62
C HIS A 205 12.19 13.60 -4.71
N GLN A 206 10.92 13.55 -4.29
CA GLN A 206 9.69 13.39 -5.09
C GLN A 206 9.36 11.91 -5.36
N ARG A 207 8.43 11.39 -4.57
CA ARG A 207 7.82 10.08 -4.80
C ARG A 207 7.01 10.16 -6.11
N PRO A 208 7.31 9.32 -7.11
CA PRO A 208 6.52 9.26 -8.33
C PRO A 208 5.07 8.91 -8.00
N ASN A 209 4.14 9.35 -8.84
CA ASN A 209 2.73 9.07 -8.70
C ASN A 209 2.49 7.56 -8.93
N PRO A 210 2.13 6.78 -7.89
CA PRO A 210 2.00 5.34 -8.03
C PRO A 210 0.78 4.94 -8.89
N TYR A 211 -0.17 5.86 -9.11
CA TYR A 211 -1.30 5.64 -10.02
C TYR A 211 -0.88 5.50 -11.49
N ASN A 212 0.35 5.88 -11.84
CA ASN A 212 0.93 5.60 -13.15
C ASN A 212 1.00 4.09 -13.44
N LEU A 213 0.99 3.23 -12.42
CA LEU A 213 0.89 1.78 -12.63
C LEU A 213 -0.39 1.40 -13.39
N LEU A 214 -1.54 1.96 -13.02
CA LEU A 214 -2.83 1.59 -13.62
C LEU A 214 -2.93 2.04 -15.08
N GLY A 215 -2.41 3.23 -15.39
CA GLY A 215 -2.38 3.72 -16.77
C GLY A 215 -1.41 2.91 -17.64
N GLY A 216 -0.25 2.51 -17.10
CA GLY A 216 0.71 1.67 -17.80
C GLY A 216 0.16 0.27 -18.06
N ALA A 217 -0.53 -0.31 -17.07
CA ALA A 217 -1.19 -1.59 -17.20
C ALA A 217 -2.28 -1.59 -18.28
N GLU A 218 -3.13 -0.57 -18.32
CA GLU A 218 -4.19 -0.45 -19.34
C GLU A 218 -3.59 -0.39 -20.76
N LEU A 219 -2.46 0.30 -20.96
CA LEU A 219 -1.74 0.33 -22.24
C LEU A 219 -1.23 -1.06 -22.65
N LEU A 220 -0.63 -1.80 -21.73
CA LEU A 220 -0.19 -3.17 -22.00
C LEU A 220 -1.38 -4.11 -22.28
N LEU A 221 -2.48 -3.98 -21.54
CA LEU A 221 -3.68 -4.78 -21.76
C LEU A 221 -4.33 -4.52 -23.12
N LEU A 222 -4.34 -3.27 -23.59
CA LEU A 222 -4.76 -2.93 -24.95
C LEU A 222 -3.85 -3.54 -26.02
N ASP A 223 -2.53 -3.47 -25.84
CA ASP A 223 -1.55 -4.09 -26.74
C ASP A 223 -1.74 -5.61 -26.81
N ALA A 224 -1.92 -6.27 -25.66
CA ALA A 224 -2.19 -7.70 -25.59
C ALA A 224 -3.50 -8.07 -26.32
N ARG A 225 -4.55 -7.26 -26.17
CA ARG A 225 -5.82 -7.49 -26.87
C ARG A 225 -5.68 -7.40 -28.38
N LEU A 226 -5.00 -6.36 -28.88
CA LEU A 226 -4.80 -6.18 -30.32
C LEU A 226 -3.97 -7.31 -30.92
N ALA A 227 -2.91 -7.73 -30.23
CA ALA A 227 -2.10 -8.87 -30.64
C ALA A 227 -2.93 -10.16 -30.71
N ALA A 228 -3.74 -10.44 -29.69
CA ALA A 228 -4.64 -11.60 -29.69
C ALA A 228 -5.64 -11.55 -30.85
N ALA A 229 -6.25 -10.39 -31.11
CA ALA A 229 -7.18 -10.20 -32.24
C ALA A 229 -6.52 -10.38 -33.61
N GLN A 230 -5.21 -10.18 -33.71
CA GLN A 230 -4.40 -10.41 -34.91
C GLN A 230 -3.85 -11.84 -35.01
N GLY A 231 -4.14 -12.70 -34.03
CA GLY A 231 -3.64 -14.07 -33.96
C GLY A 231 -2.22 -14.20 -33.39
N ASP A 232 -1.60 -13.10 -32.92
CA ASP A 232 -0.31 -13.12 -32.25
C ASP A 232 -0.47 -13.46 -30.77
N THR A 233 -0.73 -14.75 -30.52
CA THR A 233 -0.97 -15.29 -29.19
C THR A 233 0.26 -15.20 -28.28
N ALA A 234 1.46 -15.33 -28.86
CA ALA A 234 2.72 -15.29 -28.12
C ALA A 234 3.00 -13.88 -27.57
N HIS A 235 2.85 -12.85 -28.41
CA HIS A 235 2.99 -11.46 -27.97
C HIS A 235 1.93 -11.10 -26.94
N ALA A 236 0.67 -11.47 -27.16
CA ALA A 236 -0.40 -11.21 -26.19
C ALA A 236 -0.09 -11.81 -24.81
N LEU A 237 0.37 -13.07 -24.78
CA LEU A 237 0.73 -13.75 -23.54
C LEU A 237 1.96 -13.13 -22.86
N GLU A 238 2.99 -12.79 -23.62
CA GLU A 238 4.17 -12.09 -23.09
C GLU A 238 3.80 -10.72 -22.48
N THR A 239 2.94 -9.97 -23.14
CA THR A 239 2.45 -8.68 -22.62
C THR A 239 1.64 -8.86 -21.33
N ILE A 240 0.82 -9.91 -21.20
CA ILE A 240 0.15 -10.22 -19.92
C ILE A 240 1.16 -10.55 -18.81
N ARG A 241 2.19 -11.34 -19.12
CA ARG A 241 3.27 -11.65 -18.17
C ARG A 241 3.99 -10.38 -17.72
N ALA A 242 4.28 -9.47 -18.65
CA ALA A 242 4.91 -8.19 -18.32
C ALA A 242 4.02 -7.32 -17.43
N THR A 243 2.72 -7.21 -17.73
CA THR A 243 1.75 -6.49 -16.89
C THR A 243 1.73 -7.05 -15.47
N ARG A 244 1.76 -8.38 -15.32
CA ARG A 244 1.88 -9.03 -14.01
C ARG A 244 3.21 -8.72 -13.32
N GLY A 245 4.33 -8.78 -14.05
CA GLY A 245 5.64 -8.48 -13.48
C GLY A 245 5.75 -7.05 -12.95
N LEU A 246 5.09 -6.07 -13.59
CA LEU A 246 4.96 -4.72 -13.03
C LEU A 246 4.27 -4.71 -11.65
N ALA A 247 3.29 -5.59 -11.44
CA ALA A 247 2.63 -5.77 -10.15
C ALA A 247 3.62 -6.29 -9.11
N ASP A 248 4.32 -7.36 -9.48
CA ASP A 248 5.27 -8.06 -8.63
C ASP A 248 6.45 -7.15 -8.27
N HIS A 249 6.87 -6.26 -9.17
CA HIS A 249 7.93 -5.28 -8.89
C HIS A 249 7.50 -4.22 -7.88
N LEU A 250 6.23 -3.82 -7.88
CA LEU A 250 5.71 -2.81 -6.97
C LEU A 250 5.46 -3.36 -5.55
N THR A 251 4.97 -4.60 -5.44
CA THR A 251 4.65 -5.23 -4.13
C THR A 251 5.73 -6.16 -3.60
N GLY A 252 6.68 -6.59 -4.43
CA GLY A 252 7.74 -7.53 -4.06
C GLY A 252 8.93 -6.91 -3.31
N VAL A 253 8.89 -5.60 -3.04
CA VAL A 253 9.94 -4.86 -2.32
C VAL A 253 9.59 -4.68 -0.84
N ALA A 254 10.60 -4.56 0.04
CA ALA A 254 10.36 -4.45 1.47
C ALA A 254 9.52 -3.23 1.86
N THR A 255 9.62 -2.13 1.10
CA THR A 255 8.92 -0.88 1.38
C THR A 255 7.48 -0.84 0.86
N ALA A 256 6.98 -1.91 0.23
CA ALA A 256 5.63 -1.91 -0.32
C ALA A 256 4.58 -1.74 0.79
N GLY A 257 3.66 -0.79 0.62
CA GLY A 257 2.61 -0.46 1.58
C GLY A 257 1.22 -0.89 1.13
N THR A 258 0.20 -0.47 1.88
CA THR A 258 -1.20 -0.79 1.55
C THR A 258 -1.65 -0.14 0.24
N LEU A 259 -1.13 1.05 -0.09
CA LEU A 259 -1.47 1.73 -1.34
C LEU A 259 -1.01 0.91 -2.55
N GLU A 260 0.24 0.44 -2.56
CA GLU A 260 0.79 -0.43 -3.59
C GLU A 260 -0.02 -1.72 -3.73
N GLY A 261 -0.40 -2.34 -2.60
CA GLY A 261 -1.28 -3.51 -2.59
C GLY A 261 -2.65 -3.26 -3.23
N CYS A 262 -3.29 -2.12 -2.92
CA CYS A 262 -4.56 -1.73 -3.52
C CYS A 262 -4.45 -1.51 -5.05
N LEU A 263 -3.37 -0.87 -5.51
CA LEU A 263 -3.13 -0.63 -6.93
C LEU A 263 -2.91 -1.94 -7.69
N VAL A 264 -2.12 -2.86 -7.13
CA VAL A 264 -1.94 -4.20 -7.70
C VAL A 264 -3.25 -4.97 -7.74
N GLY A 265 -4.08 -4.89 -6.68
CA GLY A 265 -5.40 -5.52 -6.67
C GLY A 265 -6.31 -4.99 -7.80
N ALA A 266 -6.32 -3.67 -8.02
CA ALA A 266 -7.07 -3.06 -9.12
C ALA A 266 -6.54 -3.53 -10.50
N MET A 267 -5.21 -3.60 -10.65
CA MET A 267 -4.58 -4.07 -11.89
C MET A 267 -4.88 -5.56 -12.17
N GLN A 268 -4.84 -6.42 -11.15
CA GLN A 268 -5.22 -7.83 -11.28
C GLN A 268 -6.67 -7.99 -11.73
N GLN A 269 -7.57 -7.12 -11.24
CA GLN A 269 -8.94 -7.10 -11.71
C GLN A 269 -9.04 -6.68 -13.19
N GLN A 270 -8.27 -5.69 -13.63
CA GLN A 270 -8.21 -5.30 -15.06
C GLN A 270 -7.70 -6.44 -15.94
N ILE A 271 -6.61 -7.11 -15.54
CA ILE A 271 -6.07 -8.28 -16.26
C ILE A 271 -7.17 -9.34 -16.45
N ARG A 272 -7.91 -9.67 -15.38
CA ARG A 272 -9.01 -10.65 -15.43
C ARG A 272 -10.11 -10.25 -16.41
N MET A 273 -10.55 -8.99 -16.36
CA MET A 273 -11.60 -8.50 -17.26
C MET A 273 -11.15 -8.57 -18.72
N TYR A 274 -9.96 -8.06 -19.06
CA TYR A 274 -9.42 -8.11 -20.42
C TYR A 274 -9.24 -9.53 -20.93
N LEU A 275 -8.75 -10.44 -20.07
CA LEU A 275 -8.60 -11.85 -20.42
C LEU A 275 -9.93 -12.50 -20.78
N MET A 276 -10.94 -12.34 -19.92
CA MET A 276 -12.24 -13.02 -20.09
C MET A 276 -13.11 -12.38 -21.17
N GLU A 277 -13.12 -11.05 -21.27
CA GLU A 277 -14.05 -10.33 -22.14
C GLU A 277 -13.52 -10.11 -23.56
N SER A 278 -12.20 -10.15 -23.75
CA SER A 278 -11.60 -9.74 -25.04
C SER A 278 -10.50 -10.66 -25.55
N ILE A 279 -9.53 -11.04 -24.73
CA ILE A 279 -8.36 -11.80 -25.20
C ILE A 279 -8.73 -13.26 -25.47
N LEU A 280 -9.17 -14.02 -24.45
CA LEU A 280 -9.47 -15.45 -24.60
C LEU A 280 -10.53 -15.73 -25.69
N PRO A 281 -11.62 -14.95 -25.82
CA PRO A 281 -12.59 -15.14 -26.90
C PRO A 281 -12.03 -14.90 -28.31
N SER A 282 -10.93 -14.15 -28.44
CA SER A 282 -10.30 -13.80 -29.71
C SER A 282 -9.19 -14.77 -30.12
N LEU A 283 -8.80 -15.70 -29.23
CA LEU A 283 -7.78 -16.69 -29.52
C LEU A 283 -8.35 -17.85 -30.37
N PRO A 284 -7.55 -18.47 -31.25
CA PRO A 284 -7.97 -19.62 -32.03
C PRO A 284 -8.25 -20.82 -31.11
N ALA A 285 -9.41 -21.48 -31.25
CA ALA A 285 -9.82 -22.59 -30.37
C ALA A 285 -8.85 -23.78 -30.35
N ASP A 286 -8.15 -23.99 -31.47
CA ASP A 286 -7.25 -25.12 -31.69
C ASP A 286 -5.82 -24.71 -31.29
N GLY A 287 -5.49 -24.79 -30.00
CA GLY A 287 -4.12 -24.57 -29.51
C GLY A 287 -3.96 -23.64 -28.33
N ILE A 288 -5.04 -23.26 -27.63
CA ILE A 288 -4.94 -22.46 -26.41
C ILE A 288 -4.52 -23.34 -25.24
N ASP A 289 -3.32 -23.11 -24.71
CA ASP A 289 -2.93 -23.63 -23.40
C ASP A 289 -3.54 -22.76 -22.29
N LEU A 290 -4.76 -23.09 -21.86
CA LEU A 290 -5.45 -22.36 -20.81
C LEU A 290 -4.67 -22.32 -19.49
N ALA A 291 -3.85 -23.33 -19.20
CA ALA A 291 -3.04 -23.34 -17.98
C ALA A 291 -1.92 -22.29 -18.05
N GLU A 292 -1.34 -22.09 -19.23
CA GLU A 292 -0.34 -21.04 -19.45
C GLU A 292 -0.92 -19.63 -19.28
N TRP A 293 -2.14 -19.40 -19.78
CA TRP A 293 -2.87 -18.14 -19.60
C TRP A 293 -3.29 -17.90 -18.14
N GLU A 294 -3.76 -18.94 -17.45
CA GLU A 294 -4.08 -18.88 -16.03
C GLU A 294 -2.84 -18.56 -15.19
N ALA A 295 -1.71 -19.21 -15.50
CA ALA A 295 -0.43 -18.94 -14.89
C ALA A 295 0.04 -17.51 -15.15
N ALA A 296 -0.11 -17.00 -16.38
CA ALA A 296 0.25 -15.62 -16.71
C ALA A 296 -0.62 -14.58 -15.98
N ALA A 297 -1.93 -14.84 -15.86
CA ALA A 297 -2.88 -13.97 -15.17
C ALA A 297 -2.61 -13.88 -13.66
N GLY A 298 -1.95 -14.88 -13.08
CA GLY A 298 -1.57 -14.87 -11.67
C GLY A 298 -2.76 -14.78 -10.73
N LEU A 299 -3.76 -15.65 -10.92
CA LEU A 299 -5.01 -15.68 -10.15
C LEU A 299 -4.85 -16.07 -8.65
N GLY A 300 -3.69 -15.82 -8.05
CA GLY A 300 -3.44 -16.06 -6.63
C GLY A 300 -4.28 -15.16 -5.72
N VAL A 301 -4.74 -15.71 -4.60
CA VAL A 301 -5.35 -14.94 -3.51
C VAL A 301 -4.22 -14.37 -2.64
N ALA A 302 -4.25 -13.06 -2.38
CA ALA A 302 -3.32 -12.40 -1.46
C ALA A 302 -3.36 -13.09 -0.09
N ARG A 303 -2.21 -13.42 0.48
CA ARG A 303 -2.11 -14.19 1.72
C ARG A 303 -2.00 -13.26 2.93
N PRO A 304 -2.45 -13.66 4.13
CA PRO A 304 -2.32 -12.85 5.35
C PRO A 304 -0.90 -12.31 5.66
N PRO A 305 0.20 -13.07 5.40
CA PRO A 305 1.55 -12.55 5.54
C PRO A 305 1.88 -11.34 4.64
N ASP A 306 1.23 -11.24 3.48
CA ASP A 306 1.41 -10.14 2.53
C ASP A 306 0.83 -8.85 3.13
N TYR A 307 -0.30 -8.94 3.82
CA TYR A 307 -0.92 -7.80 4.51
C TYR A 307 -0.09 -7.31 5.70
N ALA A 308 0.45 -8.22 6.52
CA ALA A 308 1.34 -7.85 7.61
C ALA A 308 2.67 -7.25 7.12
N GLY A 309 3.14 -7.64 5.92
CA GLY A 309 4.24 -6.98 5.22
C GLY A 309 3.88 -5.55 4.83
N MET A 310 2.72 -5.35 4.19
CA MET A 310 2.23 -4.03 3.77
C MET A 310 2.05 -3.07 4.94
N GLN A 311 1.49 -3.53 6.07
CA GLN A 311 1.36 -2.70 7.27
C GLN A 311 2.72 -2.29 7.85
N ARG A 312 3.74 -3.15 7.74
CA ARG A 312 5.12 -2.79 8.09
C ARG A 312 5.71 -1.79 7.10
N GLY A 313 5.43 -1.93 5.81
CA GLY A 313 5.75 -0.93 4.79
C GLY A 313 5.18 0.45 5.14
N ASP A 314 3.88 0.51 5.43
CA ASP A 314 3.21 1.75 5.80
C ASP A 314 3.78 2.38 7.09
N TRP A 315 4.06 1.55 8.10
CA TRP A 315 4.68 2.01 9.36
C TRP A 315 6.04 2.68 9.14
N ASN A 316 6.87 2.15 8.25
CA ASN A 316 8.22 2.63 8.00
C ASN A 316 8.30 3.75 6.95
N ALA A 317 7.19 4.07 6.26
CA ALA A 317 7.12 5.11 5.23
C ALA A 317 6.55 6.45 5.73
N MET A 318 6.06 6.52 6.97
CA MET A 318 5.56 7.75 7.63
C MET A 318 6.68 8.52 8.33
#